data_AF-A0ABD1BQZ4-F1
#
_entry.id   AF-A0ABD1BQZ4-F1
#
_cell.length_a   1.000
_cell.length_b   1.000
_cell.length_c   1.000
_cell.angle_alpha   90.00
_cell.angle_beta   90.00
_cell.angle_gamma   90.00
#
_symmetry.space_group_name_H-M   'P 1'
#
loop_
_entity.id
_entity.type
_entity.pdbx_description
1 polymer ?
#
loop_
_entity_poly.entity_id
_entity_poly.type
_entity_poly.pdbx_seq_one_letter_code
_entity_poly.pdbx_strand_id
1 'polypeptide(L)'
;MAKDRIVFLTFSKGYPVSAVELYAYFTRRFGDIIEAILMPRVGHEQVLYATMVLRSAAMIPEILSSEEIKNKFTIKGKHVWARKFIPKYSNNISPSS
;
A
#
# COMPACT_ATOMS: atom_id res chain seq x y z
N MET A 1 8.37 -14.86 -1.12
CA MET A 1 9.31 -14.10 -0.27
C MET A 1 9.51 -12.62 -0.64
N ALA A 2 8.89 -12.07 -1.70
CA ALA A 2 8.87 -10.61 -1.92
C ALA A 2 7.50 -9.96 -1.60
N LYS A 3 6.40 -10.73 -1.66
CA LYS A 3 5.03 -10.20 -1.62
C LYS A 3 4.54 -9.84 -0.22
N ASP A 4 5.13 -10.42 0.81
CA ASP A 4 4.67 -10.25 2.20
C ASP A 4 5.06 -8.88 2.79
N ARG A 5 5.95 -8.16 2.09
CA ARG A 5 6.37 -6.78 2.39
C ARG A 5 5.70 -5.74 1.50
N ILE A 6 4.74 -6.14 0.67
CA ILE A 6 4.11 -5.26 -0.31
C ILE A 6 2.82 -4.67 0.26
N VAL A 7 2.72 -3.34 0.16
CA VAL A 7 1.50 -2.58 0.35
C VAL A 7 1.07 -1.99 -0.98
N PHE A 8 -0.17 -2.27 -1.38
CA PHE A 8 -0.79 -1.63 -2.53
C PHE A 8 -1.43 -0.32 -2.10
N LEU A 9 -1.07 0.76 -2.79
CA LEU A 9 -1.61 2.09 -2.57
C LEU A 9 -2.47 2.46 -3.77
N THR A 10 -3.73 2.86 -3.55
CA THR A 10 -4.60 3.36 -4.62
C THR A 10 -5.04 4.79 -4.35
N PHE A 11 -5.25 5.54 -5.44
CA PHE A 11 -5.50 6.98 -5.42
C PHE A 11 -6.81 7.31 -6.11
N SER A 12 -7.45 8.39 -5.67
CA SER A 12 -8.63 8.93 -6.35
C SER A 12 -8.26 9.59 -7.69
N LYS A 13 -9.08 9.36 -8.72
CA LYS A 13 -8.97 10.08 -10.01
C LYS A 13 -9.23 11.58 -9.78
N GLY A 14 -8.48 12.43 -10.49
CA GLY A 14 -8.50 13.90 -10.32
C GLY A 14 -7.56 14.43 -9.24
N TYR A 15 -6.93 13.55 -8.45
CA TYR A 15 -6.01 13.93 -7.38
C TYR A 15 -4.66 13.21 -7.54
N PRO A 16 -3.77 13.70 -8.44
CA PRO A 16 -2.49 13.06 -8.70
C PRO A 16 -1.62 12.96 -7.43
N VAL A 17 -1.04 11.78 -7.19
CA VAL A 17 -0.12 11.53 -6.07
C VAL A 17 1.23 11.09 -6.63
N SER A 18 2.30 11.75 -6.20
CA SER A 18 3.68 11.44 -6.64
C SER A 18 4.38 10.47 -5.68
N ALA A 19 5.40 9.75 -6.18
CA ALA A 19 6.22 8.87 -5.36
C ALA A 19 6.93 9.63 -4.22
N VAL A 20 7.36 10.86 -4.47
CA VAL A 20 7.99 11.73 -3.45
C VAL A 20 7.01 12.08 -2.33
N GLU A 21 5.74 12.37 -2.65
CA GLU A 21 4.71 12.63 -1.63
C GLU A 21 4.44 11.41 -0.75
N LEU A 22 4.37 10.22 -1.36
CA LEU A 22 4.22 8.97 -0.60
C LEU A 22 5.42 8.73 0.30
N TYR A 23 6.64 8.81 -0.26
CA TYR A 23 7.87 8.58 0.49
C TYR A 23 7.96 9.53 1.69
N ALA A 24 7.81 10.83 1.46
CA ALA A 24 7.86 11.83 2.53
C ALA A 24 6.80 11.59 3.62
N TYR A 25 5.57 11.25 3.24
CA TYR A 25 4.49 11.02 4.19
C TYR A 25 4.73 9.78 5.06
N PHE A 26 5.00 8.64 4.43
CA PHE A 26 5.19 7.36 5.14
C PHE A 26 6.47 7.38 5.96
N THR A 27 7.56 7.97 5.46
CA THR A 27 8.80 8.13 6.23
C THR A 27 8.60 9.03 7.44
N ARG A 28 7.88 10.15 7.30
CA ARG A 28 7.57 11.04 8.44
C ARG A 28 6.72 10.34 9.50
N ARG A 29 5.81 9.46 9.09
CA ARG A 29 4.85 8.82 10.01
C ARG A 29 5.41 7.56 10.67
N PHE A 30 6.19 6.76 9.96
CA PHE A 30 6.60 5.42 10.40
C PHE A 30 8.13 5.21 10.44
N GLY A 31 8.93 6.23 10.08
CA GLY A 31 10.39 6.13 9.98
C GLY A 31 10.88 5.57 8.64
N ASP A 32 12.16 5.22 8.54
CA ASP A 32 12.74 4.63 7.32
C ASP A 32 12.31 3.17 7.14
N ILE A 33 11.06 2.98 6.70
CA ILE A 33 10.43 1.67 6.48
C ILE A 33 10.34 1.30 4.99
N ILE A 34 10.67 2.22 4.09
CA ILE A 34 10.41 2.08 2.65
C ILE A 34 11.69 1.61 1.95
N GLU A 35 11.62 0.45 1.31
CA GLU A 35 12.67 -0.04 0.40
C GLU A 35 12.52 0.56 -0.99
N ALA A 36 11.30 0.56 -1.53
CA ALA A 36 11.01 1.11 -2.85
C ALA A 36 9.55 1.55 -3.00
N ILE A 37 9.32 2.50 -3.90
CA ILE A 37 7.98 2.84 -4.40
C ILE A 37 7.99 2.68 -5.92
N LEU A 38 7.12 1.80 -6.41
CA LEU A 38 6.95 1.49 -7.81
C LEU A 38 5.62 2.06 -8.29
N MET A 39 5.67 2.91 -9.31
CA MET A 39 4.49 3.45 -9.98
C MET A 39 4.49 3.01 -11.45
N PRO A 40 3.34 2.60 -12.00
CA PRO A 40 3.24 2.28 -13.41
C PRO A 40 3.52 3.53 -14.25
N ARG A 41 4.25 3.35 -15.36
CA ARG A 41 4.38 4.39 -16.37
C ARG A 41 3.09 4.46 -17.17
N VAL A 42 2.30 5.46 -16.88
CA VAL A 42 1.14 5.87 -17.69
C VAL A 42 1.61 7.00 -18.61
N GLY A 43 1.05 7.11 -19.81
CA GLY A 43 1.44 8.13 -20.79
C GLY A 43 1.05 9.54 -20.32
N HIS A 44 -0.02 10.08 -20.90
CA HIS A 44 -0.59 11.37 -20.48
C HIS A 44 -1.67 11.21 -19.40
N GLU A 45 -1.92 9.97 -18.96
CA GLU A 45 -2.94 9.67 -17.96
C GLU A 45 -2.42 9.80 -16.52
N GLN A 46 -3.33 9.90 -15.55
CA GLN A 46 -2.97 9.94 -14.14
C GLN A 46 -2.61 8.53 -13.63
N VAL A 47 -1.55 8.43 -12.83
CA VAL A 47 -1.26 7.23 -12.03
C VAL A 47 -2.33 7.07 -10.95
N LEU A 48 -2.99 5.90 -10.90
CA LEU A 48 -4.05 5.60 -9.93
C LEU A 48 -3.64 4.62 -8.83
N TYR A 49 -2.42 4.09 -8.89
CA TYR A 49 -1.90 3.19 -7.86
C TYR A 49 -0.38 3.19 -7.79
N ALA A 50 0.15 2.73 -6.66
CA ALA A 50 1.56 2.43 -6.47
C ALA A 50 1.73 1.14 -5.67
N THR A 51 2.89 0.52 -5.83
CA THR A 51 3.36 -0.56 -4.96
C THR A 51 4.45 -0.01 -4.06
N MET A 52 4.22 -0.05 -2.75
CA MET A 52 5.22 0.29 -1.74
C MET A 52 5.80 -1.01 -1.17
N VAL A 53 7.11 -1.17 -1.30
CA VAL A 53 7.86 -2.29 -0.74
C VAL A 53 8.47 -1.84 0.58
N LEU A 54 8.15 -2.55 1.65
CA LEU A 54 8.65 -2.26 2.99
C LEU A 54 9.96 -2.97 3.24
N ARG A 55 10.89 -2.36 3.97
CA ARG A 55 12.14 -3.00 4.42
C ARG A 55 11.87 -4.23 5.30
N SER A 56 10.78 -4.22 6.07
CA SER A 56 10.37 -5.34 6.92
C SER A 56 8.86 -5.59 6.85
N ALA A 57 8.46 -6.87 6.79
CA ALA A 57 7.05 -7.27 6.85
C ALA A 57 6.41 -6.98 8.22
N ALA A 58 7.23 -6.79 9.26
CA ALA A 58 6.76 -6.44 10.60
C ALA A 58 6.02 -5.10 10.67
N MET A 59 6.20 -4.23 9.66
CA MET A 59 5.49 -2.95 9.57
C MET A 59 4.10 -3.05 8.91
N ILE A 60 3.73 -4.20 8.35
CA ILE A 60 2.43 -4.39 7.69
C ILE A 60 1.25 -4.13 8.66
N PRO A 61 1.23 -4.69 9.90
CA PRO A 61 0.15 -4.44 10.84
C PRO A 61 0.00 -2.97 11.22
N GLU A 62 1.13 -2.26 11.38
CA GLU A 62 1.15 -0.83 11.71
C GLU A 62 0.57 0.04 10.59
N ILE A 63 0.77 -0.35 9.34
CA ILE A 63 0.28 0.38 8.17
C ILE A 63 -1.17 0.07 7.88
N LEU A 64 -1.60 -1.19 8.04
CA LEU A 64 -2.92 -1.63 7.59
C LEU A 64 -4.00 -1.63 8.67
N SER A 65 -3.67 -1.34 9.93
CA SER A 65 -4.54 -1.59 11.10
C SER A 65 -4.78 -3.09 11.30
N SER A 66 -4.72 -3.56 12.55
CA SER A 66 -4.76 -4.99 12.88
C SER A 66 -6.07 -5.69 12.51
N GLU A 67 -7.17 -4.94 12.38
CA GLU A 67 -8.51 -5.48 12.11
C GLU A 67 -8.94 -5.35 10.64
N GLU A 68 -8.30 -4.45 9.87
CA GLU A 68 -8.68 -4.19 8.49
C GLU A 68 -7.60 -4.62 7.49
N ILE A 69 -8.02 -5.20 6.38
CA ILE A 69 -7.14 -5.52 5.24
C ILE A 69 -6.75 -4.22 4.47
N LYS A 70 -7.29 -3.09 4.89
CA LYS A 70 -7.16 -1.78 4.26
C LYS A 70 -7.02 -0.68 5.31
N ASN A 71 -6.30 0.38 4.98
CA ASN A 71 -6.25 1.60 5.79
C ASN A 71 -6.33 2.83 4.88
N LYS A 72 -6.96 3.91 5.35
CA LYS A 72 -7.10 5.16 4.60
C LYS A 72 -6.16 6.21 5.17
N PHE A 73 -5.32 6.76 4.30
CA PHE A 73 -4.45 7.88 4.60
C PHE A 73 -4.93 9.14 3.89
N THR A 74 -4.74 10.29 4.53
CA THR A 74 -4.95 11.60 3.92
C THR A 74 -3.59 12.29 3.77
N ILE A 75 -3.13 12.44 2.52
CA ILE A 75 -1.84 13.02 2.16
C ILE A 75 -2.09 14.32 1.42
N LYS A 76 -1.80 15.47 2.06
CA LYS A 76 -2.07 16.81 1.51
C LYS A 76 -3.50 16.98 0.98
N GLY A 77 -4.49 16.48 1.73
CA GLY A 77 -5.91 16.51 1.34
C GLY A 77 -6.34 15.42 0.34
N LYS A 78 -5.40 14.63 -0.20
CA LYS A 78 -5.68 13.53 -1.14
C LYS A 78 -5.91 12.23 -0.37
N HIS A 79 -6.88 11.43 -0.80
CA HIS A 79 -7.15 10.12 -0.19
C HIS A 79 -6.30 9.03 -0.84
N VAL A 80 -5.58 8.29 0.00
CA VAL A 80 -4.76 7.15 -0.39
C VAL A 80 -5.21 5.94 0.41
N TRP A 81 -5.59 4.87 -0.28
CA TRP A 81 -5.94 3.60 0.35
C TRP A 81 -4.76 2.64 0.32
N ALA A 82 -4.32 2.18 1.47
CA ALA A 82 -3.35 1.10 1.60
C ALA A 82 -4.07 -0.24 1.75
N ARG A 83 -3.58 -1.30 1.10
CA ARG A 83 -4.14 -2.65 1.18
C ARG A 83 -3.03 -3.72 1.15
N LYS A 84 -3.22 -4.82 1.89
CA LYS A 84 -2.30 -5.98 1.80
C LYS A 84 -2.46 -6.68 0.46
N PHE A 85 -1.38 -7.24 -0.07
CA PHE A 85 -1.50 -8.29 -1.07
C PHE A 85 -2.06 -9.57 -0.43
N ILE A 86 -3.19 -10.09 -0.94
CA ILE A 86 -3.70 -11.41 -0.56
C ILE A 86 -3.48 -12.34 -1.76
N PRO A 87 -2.55 -13.30 -1.69
CA PRO A 87 -2.45 -14.37 -2.68
C PRO A 87 -3.76 -15.16 -2.70
N LYS A 88 -4.33 -15.44 -3.88
CA LYS A 88 -5.52 -16.28 -4.03
C LYS A 88 -5.19 -17.77 -3.78
N TYR A 89 -4.87 -18.15 -2.55
CA TYR A 89 -4.82 -19.54 -2.10
C TYR A 89 -5.19 -19.61 -0.62
N SER A 90 -6.48 -19.51 -0.31
CA SER A 90 -7.03 -19.87 1.01
C SER A 90 -8.56 -20.05 0.90
N ASN A 91 -9.02 -20.93 0.02
CA ASN A 91 -10.44 -21.33 0.00
C ASN A 91 -10.61 -22.85 -0.09
N ASN A 92 -9.77 -23.59 0.63
CA ASN A 92 -9.90 -25.04 0.82
C ASN A 92 -9.67 -25.43 2.29
N ILE A 93 -10.37 -24.77 3.20
CA ILE A 93 -10.73 -25.39 4.49
C ILE A 93 -12.20 -25.02 4.74
N SER A 94 -13.09 -25.78 4.10
CA SER A 94 -14.43 -25.98 4.64
C SER A 94 -14.24 -26.76 5.94
N PRO A 95 -14.73 -26.33 7.10
CA PRO A 95 -14.81 -27.22 8.26
C PRO A 95 -15.81 -28.32 7.92
N SER A 96 -15.29 -29.51 7.62
CA SER A 96 -16.06 -30.74 7.75
C SER A 96 -16.09 -31.09 9.23
N SER A 97 -17.19 -30.76 9.90
CA SER A 97 -17.74 -31.46 11.08
C SER A 97 -19.15 -30.94 11.33
#